data_AF-A0A962D0H1-F1
#
_entry.id   AF-A0A962D0H1-F1
#
_cell.length_a   1.000
_cell.length_b   1.000
_cell.length_c   1.000
_cell.angle_alpha   90.00
_cell.angle_beta   90.00
_cell.angle_gamma   90.00
#
_symmetry.space_group_name_H-M   'P 1'
#
loop_
_entity.id
_entity.type
_entity.pdbx_description
1 polymer ?
#
loop_
_entity_poly.entity_id
_entity_poly.type
_entity_poly.pdbx_seq_one_letter_code
_entity_poly.pdbx_strand_id
1 'polypeptide(L)'
;MKLRASRAPFWLALCAALLSPLSLSAGTAAEDFEALWKADWDWRLTQSPRMAGGVGETPRSDHLESVDEATQQAQGQYWAELLRKLDGIDAKALNVEDYANYAIFRHQIETSLDGVRMRAYQMPMNGDSSFFGGLQHWAQRQQLSDAAAVNRYLTQLADVPRWLGEHQANMAAGLAAGRTLPKIILTGRDGPLRSEAELKDPTASVFYAPLRTLPDALDQSAQQAARERAAKLIGEQVLPAQRRLLAFLVDEYLPGARDSIGASELPDGDAYYRAQIREFVTQDLSPEEIHQTGLSEVARIRAEMEQIIAELEFDGDFAAFLKFLRTDPQFYPTTPYQL
;
A
#
# COMPACT_ATOMS: atom_id res chain seq x y z
N MET A 1 48.94 91.77 16.38
CA MET A 1 47.68 92.20 17.01
C MET A 1 46.53 91.37 16.43
N LYS A 2 45.99 90.44 17.24
CA LYS A 2 44.70 89.73 17.19
C LYS A 2 44.17 89.01 15.91
N LEU A 3 43.78 87.74 16.16
CA LEU A 3 42.59 86.96 15.70
C LEU A 3 42.71 85.86 14.61
N ARG A 4 42.58 84.60 15.11
CA ARG A 4 41.74 83.44 14.71
C ARG A 4 41.55 83.06 13.23
N ALA A 5 41.75 81.76 12.93
CA ALA A 5 40.71 80.85 12.37
C ALA A 5 41.16 79.36 12.46
N SER A 6 40.22 78.46 12.78
CA SER A 6 40.36 76.99 12.74
C SER A 6 39.58 76.40 11.55
N ARG A 7 39.95 75.20 11.07
CA ARG A 7 39.08 74.20 10.42
C ARG A 7 39.80 72.86 10.19
N ALA A 8 39.00 71.80 10.09
CA ALA A 8 39.23 70.38 10.42
C ALA A 8 39.94 69.52 9.34
N PRO A 9 40.38 68.28 9.66
CA PRO A 9 40.95 67.34 8.67
C PRO A 9 39.88 66.43 8.03
N PHE A 10 40.06 66.18 6.73
CA PHE A 10 39.26 65.29 5.87
C PHE A 10 39.73 63.83 6.00
N TRP A 11 38.77 62.89 6.07
CA TRP A 11 39.01 61.45 5.92
C TRP A 11 38.61 60.99 4.51
N LEU A 12 39.50 60.26 3.84
CA LEU A 12 39.28 59.60 2.54
C LEU A 12 38.92 58.13 2.78
N ALA A 13 37.72 57.71 2.36
CA ALA A 13 37.29 56.32 2.36
C ALA A 13 37.38 55.74 0.93
N LEU A 14 38.15 54.66 0.77
CA LEU A 14 38.32 53.91 -0.47
C LEU A 14 37.31 52.74 -0.47
N CYS A 15 36.36 52.72 -1.42
CA CYS A 15 35.45 51.59 -1.61
C CYS A 15 36.10 50.54 -2.53
N ALA A 16 36.39 49.35 -1.99
CA ALA A 16 36.72 48.16 -2.78
C ALA A 16 35.49 47.24 -2.82
N ALA A 17 34.94 47.02 -4.01
CA ALA A 17 33.84 46.09 -4.23
C ALA A 17 34.38 44.64 -4.23
N LEU A 18 33.98 43.85 -3.22
CA LEU A 18 34.21 42.41 -3.16
C LEU A 18 33.06 41.69 -3.87
N LEU A 19 33.34 41.15 -5.07
CA LEU A 19 32.52 40.12 -5.70
C LEU A 19 32.90 38.77 -5.06
N SER A 20 32.13 38.34 -4.06
CA SER A 20 32.23 36.97 -3.53
C SER A 20 31.51 36.01 -4.50
N PRO A 21 32.15 34.92 -4.94
CA PRO A 21 31.44 33.86 -5.65
C PRO A 21 30.43 33.23 -4.69
N LEU A 22 29.17 33.11 -5.12
CA LEU A 22 28.18 32.27 -4.45
C LEU A 22 28.68 30.82 -4.51
N SER A 23 29.33 30.37 -3.45
CA SER A 23 29.48 28.94 -3.19
C SER A 23 28.09 28.39 -2.88
N LEU A 24 27.48 27.66 -3.81
CA LEU A 24 26.38 26.77 -3.50
C LEU A 24 26.92 25.78 -2.46
N SER A 25 26.49 25.90 -1.20
CA SER A 25 26.75 24.86 -0.20
C SER A 25 26.09 23.59 -0.71
N ALA A 26 26.86 22.54 -0.98
CA ALA A 26 26.29 21.20 -1.09
C ALA A 26 25.61 20.88 0.25
N GLY A 27 24.41 20.29 0.21
CA GLY A 27 23.74 19.80 1.41
C GLY A 27 24.58 18.72 2.11
N THR A 28 24.34 18.54 3.39
CA THR A 28 24.86 17.38 4.12
C THR A 28 24.19 16.09 3.64
N ALA A 29 24.81 14.93 3.86
CA ALA A 29 24.22 13.63 3.49
C ALA A 29 22.81 13.43 4.11
N ALA A 30 22.58 13.97 5.31
CA ALA A 30 21.28 13.95 5.97
C ALA A 30 20.26 14.85 5.27
N GLU A 31 20.62 16.08 4.89
CA GLU A 31 19.74 17.00 4.16
C GLU A 31 19.39 16.45 2.76
N ASP A 32 20.35 15.85 2.06
CA ASP A 32 20.13 15.23 0.76
C ASP A 32 19.19 14.00 0.89
N PHE A 33 19.40 13.15 1.90
CA PHE A 33 18.49 12.03 2.19
C PHE A 33 17.08 12.53 2.55
N GLU A 34 16.98 13.57 3.37
CA GLU A 34 15.71 14.16 3.77
C GLU A 34 14.92 14.70 2.58
N ALA A 35 15.60 15.39 1.67
CA ALA A 35 15.00 15.87 0.44
C ALA A 35 14.48 14.72 -0.44
N LEU A 36 15.19 13.59 -0.51
CA LEU A 36 14.78 12.43 -1.30
C LEU A 36 13.50 11.77 -0.76
N TRP A 37 13.44 11.45 0.55
CA TRP A 37 12.26 10.75 1.08
C TRP A 37 11.03 11.67 1.13
N LYS A 38 11.19 12.98 1.34
CA LYS A 38 10.08 13.94 1.24
C LYS A 38 9.54 14.06 -0.17
N ALA A 39 10.43 14.10 -1.18
CA ALA A 39 10.03 14.15 -2.58
C ALA A 39 9.30 12.85 -3.01
N ASP A 40 9.76 11.68 -2.53
CA ASP A 40 9.08 10.41 -2.75
C ASP A 40 7.72 10.35 -2.06
N TRP A 41 7.62 10.84 -0.82
CA TRP A 41 6.35 10.92 -0.10
C TRP A 41 5.31 11.75 -0.87
N ASP A 42 5.66 12.98 -1.27
CA ASP A 42 4.77 13.83 -2.05
C ASP A 42 4.40 13.18 -3.39
N TRP A 43 5.37 12.60 -4.08
CA TRP A 43 5.13 11.88 -5.34
C TRP A 43 4.15 10.72 -5.14
N ARG A 44 4.33 9.84 -4.15
CA ARG A 44 3.41 8.72 -3.87
C ARG A 44 1.98 9.19 -3.62
N LEU A 45 1.83 10.29 -2.91
CA LEU A 45 0.51 10.88 -2.63
C LEU A 45 -0.14 11.50 -3.88
N THR A 46 0.65 11.95 -4.86
CA THR A 46 0.11 12.33 -6.18
C THR A 46 -0.36 11.13 -6.98
N GLN A 47 0.37 10.00 -6.88
CA GLN A 47 0.06 8.79 -7.63
C GLN A 47 -1.10 7.99 -7.03
N SER A 48 -1.32 8.09 -5.72
CA SER A 48 -2.34 7.32 -5.00
C SER A 48 -3.28 8.18 -4.17
N PRO A 49 -4.40 8.63 -4.77
CA PRO A 49 -5.46 9.37 -4.09
C PRO A 49 -6.04 8.61 -2.88
N ARG A 50 -6.14 7.27 -2.96
CA ARG A 50 -6.59 6.44 -1.84
C ARG A 50 -5.57 6.40 -0.69
N MET A 51 -4.26 6.38 -0.99
CA MET A 51 -3.22 6.47 0.03
C MET A 51 -3.28 7.82 0.75
N ALA A 52 -3.42 8.93 0.02
CA ALA A 52 -3.53 10.26 0.61
C ALA A 52 -4.69 10.36 1.60
N GLY A 53 -5.89 9.90 1.21
CA GLY A 53 -7.03 9.85 2.12
C GLY A 53 -6.80 8.94 3.34
N GLY A 54 -6.09 7.82 3.18
CA GLY A 54 -5.79 6.88 4.26
C GLY A 54 -4.87 7.44 5.35
N VAL A 55 -4.02 8.41 5.01
CA VAL A 55 -3.13 9.11 5.97
C VAL A 55 -3.71 10.45 6.46
N GLY A 56 -4.96 10.75 6.12
CA GLY A 56 -5.63 11.99 6.52
C GLY A 56 -5.26 13.21 5.67
N GLU A 57 -4.55 13.03 4.55
CA GLU A 57 -4.29 14.10 3.60
C GLU A 57 -5.43 14.23 2.59
N THR A 58 -5.67 15.46 2.12
CA THR A 58 -6.60 15.66 1.00
C THR A 58 -5.98 15.04 -0.25
N PRO A 59 -6.70 14.15 -0.97
CA PRO A 59 -6.21 13.60 -2.23
C PRO A 59 -5.84 14.70 -3.22
N ARG A 60 -4.68 14.57 -3.87
CA ARG A 60 -4.18 15.53 -4.87
C ARG A 60 -4.86 15.37 -6.24
N SER A 61 -5.64 14.29 -6.42
CA SER A 61 -6.43 14.00 -7.61
C SER A 61 -7.83 13.55 -7.22
N ASP A 62 -8.81 13.92 -8.05
CA ASP A 62 -10.22 13.55 -7.92
C ASP A 62 -10.55 12.24 -8.64
N HIS A 63 -9.55 11.58 -9.23
CA HIS A 63 -9.65 10.26 -9.84
C HIS A 63 -9.13 9.18 -8.90
N LEU A 64 -9.42 7.91 -9.20
CA LEU A 64 -8.70 6.80 -8.59
C LEU A 64 -7.30 6.72 -9.20
N GLU A 65 -6.35 6.08 -8.51
CA GLU A 65 -5.02 5.85 -9.07
C GLU A 65 -5.08 5.12 -10.42
N SER A 66 -4.08 5.32 -11.27
CA SER A 66 -3.91 4.49 -12.46
C SER A 66 -3.07 3.27 -12.10
N VAL A 67 -3.49 2.09 -12.55
CA VAL A 67 -2.81 0.82 -12.28
C VAL A 67 -2.44 0.08 -13.56
N ASP A 68 -2.63 0.70 -14.73
CA ASP A 68 -2.26 0.13 -16.02
C ASP A 68 -0.76 -0.15 -16.15
N GLU A 69 -0.39 -0.96 -17.14
CA GLU A 69 1.00 -1.35 -17.37
C GLU A 69 1.92 -0.13 -17.58
N ALA A 70 1.48 0.88 -18.31
CA ALA A 70 2.28 2.09 -18.56
C ALA A 70 2.62 2.82 -17.26
N THR A 71 1.66 2.94 -16.35
CA THR A 71 1.85 3.52 -15.02
C THR A 71 2.81 2.67 -14.20
N GLN A 72 2.66 1.35 -14.19
CA GLN A 72 3.57 0.43 -13.49
C GLN A 72 5.02 0.60 -13.98
N GLN A 73 5.22 0.70 -15.29
CA GLN A 73 6.56 0.93 -15.86
C GLN A 73 7.13 2.30 -15.49
N ALA A 74 6.32 3.35 -15.50
CA ALA A 74 6.74 4.69 -15.08
C ALA A 74 7.15 4.71 -13.60
N GLN A 75 6.38 4.04 -12.73
CA GLN A 75 6.72 3.88 -11.31
C GLN A 75 8.04 3.10 -11.13
N GLY A 76 8.24 2.02 -11.88
CA GLY A 76 9.49 1.27 -11.86
C GLY A 76 10.70 2.12 -12.28
N GLN A 77 10.56 2.95 -13.32
CA GLN A 77 11.62 3.89 -13.74
C GLN A 77 11.92 4.91 -12.65
N TYR A 78 10.89 5.46 -12.01
CA TYR A 78 11.02 6.40 -10.91
C TYR A 78 11.79 5.78 -9.73
N TRP A 79 11.39 4.59 -9.27
CA TRP A 79 12.07 3.92 -8.15
C TRP A 79 13.50 3.50 -8.48
N ALA A 80 13.77 3.07 -9.72
CA ALA A 80 15.14 2.79 -10.16
C ALA A 80 16.02 4.05 -10.15
N GLU A 81 15.49 5.20 -10.56
CA GLU A 81 16.19 6.49 -10.44
C GLU A 81 16.38 6.90 -8.97
N LEU A 82 15.37 6.71 -8.12
CA LEU A 82 15.46 7.04 -6.70
C LEU A 82 16.53 6.20 -6.00
N LEU A 83 16.64 4.90 -6.29
CA LEU A 83 17.73 4.06 -5.76
C LEU A 83 19.11 4.56 -6.19
N ARG A 84 19.27 4.97 -7.45
CA ARG A 84 20.52 5.57 -7.94
C ARG A 84 20.85 6.88 -7.22
N LYS A 85 19.86 7.68 -6.83
CA LYS A 85 20.07 8.88 -6.00
C LYS A 85 20.48 8.49 -4.57
N LEU A 86 19.84 7.47 -4.00
CA LEU A 86 20.20 6.91 -2.68
C LEU A 86 21.60 6.28 -2.65
N ASP A 87 22.08 5.70 -3.75
CA ASP A 87 23.46 5.21 -3.91
C ASP A 87 24.50 6.35 -3.79
N GLY A 88 24.09 7.59 -4.09
CA GLY A 88 24.94 8.78 -3.98
C GLY A 88 25.06 9.36 -2.56
N ILE A 89 24.22 8.93 -1.62
CA ILE A 89 24.26 9.37 -0.22
C ILE A 89 25.39 8.62 0.50
N ASP A 90 26.31 9.37 1.14
CA ASP A 90 27.31 8.75 2.03
C ASP A 90 26.65 8.29 3.33
N ALA A 91 26.15 7.06 3.33
CA ALA A 91 25.47 6.47 4.48
C ALA A 91 26.35 6.41 5.75
N LYS A 92 27.68 6.47 5.62
CA LYS A 92 28.61 6.49 6.77
C LYS A 92 28.66 7.86 7.46
N ALA A 93 28.25 8.92 6.77
CA ALA A 93 28.15 10.27 7.32
C ALA A 93 26.82 10.51 8.05
N LEU A 94 25.86 9.57 7.97
CA LEU A 94 24.59 9.65 8.68
C LEU A 94 24.78 9.31 10.16
N ASN A 95 24.00 9.97 11.03
CA ASN A 95 23.90 9.54 12.42
C ASN A 95 23.10 8.22 12.51
N VAL A 96 23.02 7.63 13.70
CA VAL A 96 22.37 6.31 13.89
C VAL A 96 20.89 6.32 13.49
N GLU A 97 20.17 7.39 13.79
CA GLU A 97 18.74 7.53 13.49
C GLU A 97 18.52 7.71 11.97
N ASP A 98 19.28 8.61 11.35
CA ASP A 98 19.22 8.85 9.91
C ASP A 98 19.64 7.61 9.11
N TYR A 99 20.64 6.87 9.59
CA TYR A 99 21.03 5.61 8.96
C TYR A 99 19.92 4.56 9.04
N ALA A 100 19.24 4.44 10.18
CA ALA A 100 18.11 3.53 10.32
C ALA A 100 16.96 3.90 9.36
N ASN A 101 16.61 5.19 9.29
CA ASN A 101 15.60 5.70 8.34
C ASN A 101 16.03 5.47 6.88
N TYR A 102 17.30 5.70 6.55
CA TYR A 102 17.86 5.44 5.23
C TYR A 102 17.74 3.95 4.85
N ALA A 103 18.12 3.05 5.76
CA ALA A 103 18.07 1.61 5.51
C ALA A 103 16.64 1.11 5.28
N ILE A 104 15.67 1.57 6.10
CA ILE A 104 14.25 1.24 5.93
C ILE A 104 13.72 1.80 4.61
N PHE A 105 14.00 3.07 4.33
CA PHE A 105 13.52 3.72 3.11
C PHE A 105 14.07 3.05 1.85
N ARG A 106 15.40 2.82 1.79
CA ARG A 106 16.03 2.06 0.71
C ARG A 106 15.34 0.72 0.51
N HIS A 107 15.13 -0.04 1.58
CA HIS A 107 14.49 -1.35 1.51
C HIS A 107 13.07 -1.26 0.91
N GLN A 108 12.28 -0.25 1.31
CA GLN A 108 10.95 -0.02 0.72
C GLN A 108 11.00 0.33 -0.78
N ILE A 109 12.01 1.09 -1.23
CA ILE A 109 12.15 1.40 -2.66
C ILE A 109 12.58 0.15 -3.45
N GLU A 110 13.51 -0.64 -2.91
CA GLU A 110 13.97 -1.89 -3.52
C GLU A 110 12.80 -2.88 -3.70
N THR A 111 11.98 -3.08 -2.67
CA THR A 111 10.81 -3.98 -2.73
C THR A 111 9.73 -3.46 -3.69
N SER A 112 9.49 -2.14 -3.72
CA SER A 112 8.57 -1.52 -4.69
C SER A 112 9.03 -1.76 -6.13
N LEU A 113 10.33 -1.58 -6.40
CA LEU A 113 10.92 -1.83 -7.71
C LEU A 113 10.88 -3.31 -8.10
N ASP A 114 11.18 -4.20 -7.15
CA ASP A 114 11.10 -5.64 -7.37
C ASP A 114 9.67 -6.08 -7.71
N GLY A 115 8.65 -5.52 -7.05
CA GLY A 115 7.25 -5.76 -7.38
C GLY A 115 6.90 -5.46 -8.85
N VAL A 116 7.42 -4.35 -9.39
CA VAL A 116 7.25 -4.00 -10.82
C VAL A 116 8.03 -4.95 -11.72
N ARG A 117 9.30 -5.22 -11.40
CA ARG A 117 10.18 -6.12 -12.18
C ARG A 117 9.59 -7.52 -12.29
N MET A 118 9.02 -8.01 -11.19
CA MET A 118 8.39 -9.32 -11.08
C MET A 118 6.94 -9.33 -11.57
N ARG A 119 6.42 -8.18 -12.01
CA ARG A 119 5.05 -7.99 -12.52
C ARG A 119 3.97 -8.43 -11.52
N ALA A 120 4.19 -8.14 -10.24
CA ALA A 120 3.24 -8.48 -9.17
C ALA A 120 1.84 -7.88 -9.42
N TYR A 121 1.75 -6.73 -10.11
CA TYR A 121 0.49 -6.10 -10.50
C TYR A 121 -0.41 -6.95 -11.42
N GLN A 122 0.12 -8.01 -12.05
CA GLN A 122 -0.67 -8.97 -12.83
C GLN A 122 -1.44 -9.97 -11.95
N MET A 123 -1.09 -10.04 -10.66
CA MET A 123 -1.79 -10.84 -9.63
C MET A 123 -2.29 -9.91 -8.50
N PRO A 124 -3.26 -9.01 -8.74
CA PRO A 124 -3.67 -7.96 -7.79
C PRO A 124 -4.57 -8.47 -6.65
N MET A 125 -4.40 -9.73 -6.25
CA MET A 125 -5.16 -10.43 -5.23
C MET A 125 -4.24 -11.42 -4.50
N ASN A 126 -4.68 -11.94 -3.36
CA ASN A 126 -4.02 -13.07 -2.68
C ASN A 126 -5.08 -13.93 -1.96
N GLY A 127 -4.66 -14.78 -1.03
CA GLY A 127 -5.56 -15.69 -0.30
C GLY A 127 -6.45 -15.02 0.74
N ASP A 128 -6.23 -13.74 1.07
CA ASP A 128 -6.93 -13.02 2.14
C ASP A 128 -7.58 -11.70 1.67
N SER A 129 -7.05 -11.10 0.60
CA SER A 129 -7.32 -9.74 0.15
C SER A 129 -7.46 -9.67 -1.38
N SER A 130 -8.17 -8.64 -1.85
CA SER A 130 -8.40 -8.38 -3.28
C SER A 130 -8.52 -6.89 -3.54
N PHE A 131 -8.14 -6.45 -4.75
CA PHE A 131 -8.29 -5.04 -5.13
C PHE A 131 -9.75 -4.56 -5.04
N PHE A 132 -10.73 -5.36 -5.49
CA PHE A 132 -12.14 -5.00 -5.39
C PHE A 132 -12.65 -4.96 -3.94
N GLY A 133 -12.19 -5.85 -3.06
CA GLY A 133 -12.51 -5.79 -1.62
C GLY A 133 -11.89 -4.55 -0.95
N GLY A 134 -10.67 -4.19 -1.33
CA GLY A 134 -10.02 -2.95 -0.91
C GLY A 134 -10.78 -1.70 -1.38
N LEU A 135 -11.30 -1.70 -2.61
CA LEU A 135 -12.12 -0.62 -3.14
C LEU A 135 -13.44 -0.47 -2.34
N GLN A 136 -14.10 -1.58 -2.00
CA GLN A 136 -15.32 -1.57 -1.18
C GLN A 136 -15.06 -1.02 0.22
N HIS A 137 -13.98 -1.47 0.86
CA HIS A 137 -13.56 -1.01 2.19
C HIS A 137 -13.22 0.48 2.20
N TRP A 138 -12.52 0.96 1.15
CA TRP A 138 -12.24 2.37 0.92
C TRP A 138 -13.53 3.19 0.79
N ALA A 139 -14.49 2.72 -0.03
CA ALA A 139 -15.77 3.40 -0.24
C ALA A 139 -16.56 3.54 1.07
N GLN A 140 -16.63 2.49 1.88
CA GLN A 140 -17.33 2.49 3.17
C GLN A 140 -16.74 3.47 4.20
N ARG A 141 -15.45 3.79 4.08
CA ARG A 141 -14.73 4.68 5.00
C ARG A 141 -14.68 6.14 4.56
N GLN A 142 -15.30 6.49 3.43
CA GLN A 142 -15.30 7.87 2.98
C GLN A 142 -16.10 8.76 3.94
N GLN A 143 -15.49 9.87 4.32
CA GLN A 143 -16.12 10.90 5.13
C GLN A 143 -16.34 12.15 4.26
N LEU A 144 -17.60 12.42 3.95
CA LEU A 144 -17.98 13.52 3.06
C LEU A 144 -18.22 14.80 3.91
N SER A 145 -17.14 15.45 4.35
CA SER A 145 -17.21 16.58 5.30
C SER A 145 -17.79 17.86 4.74
N ASP A 146 -17.69 18.08 3.43
CA ASP A 146 -18.10 19.30 2.74
C ASP A 146 -18.44 19.04 1.26
N ALA A 147 -18.82 20.10 0.55
CA ALA A 147 -19.21 20.01 -0.86
C ALA A 147 -18.06 19.56 -1.77
N ALA A 148 -16.80 19.88 -1.43
CA ALA A 148 -15.65 19.45 -2.20
C ALA A 148 -15.44 17.93 -2.02
N ALA A 149 -15.52 17.42 -0.80
CA ALA A 149 -15.44 15.99 -0.52
C ALA A 149 -16.54 15.19 -1.23
N VAL A 150 -17.78 15.69 -1.22
CA VAL A 150 -18.90 15.08 -1.97
C VAL A 150 -18.59 15.04 -3.47
N ASN A 151 -18.15 16.14 -4.06
CA ASN A 151 -17.82 16.20 -5.48
C ASN A 151 -16.66 15.27 -5.85
N ARG A 152 -15.59 15.22 -5.04
CA ARG A 152 -14.48 14.29 -5.24
C ARG A 152 -14.95 12.85 -5.23
N TYR A 153 -15.76 12.47 -4.25
CA TYR A 153 -16.29 11.11 -4.18
C TYR A 153 -17.13 10.74 -5.40
N LEU A 154 -17.97 11.66 -5.89
CA LEU A 154 -18.77 11.44 -7.11
C LEU A 154 -17.88 11.31 -8.36
N THR A 155 -16.78 12.06 -8.45
CA THR A 155 -15.79 11.90 -9.53
C THR A 155 -15.11 10.53 -9.44
N GLN A 156 -14.69 10.11 -8.26
CA GLN A 156 -14.07 8.80 -8.04
C GLN A 156 -15.04 7.65 -8.33
N LEU A 157 -16.31 7.78 -7.98
CA LEU A 157 -17.36 6.80 -8.34
C LEU A 157 -17.51 6.67 -9.86
N ALA A 158 -17.46 7.78 -10.60
CA ALA A 158 -17.51 7.76 -12.06
C ALA A 158 -16.26 7.12 -12.68
N ASP A 159 -15.15 7.07 -11.95
CA ASP A 159 -13.87 6.54 -12.40
C ASP A 159 -13.67 5.04 -12.09
N VAL A 160 -14.51 4.46 -11.21
CA VAL A 160 -14.48 3.03 -10.86
C VAL A 160 -14.46 2.11 -12.09
N PRO A 161 -15.26 2.33 -13.17
CA PRO A 161 -15.22 1.47 -14.34
C PRO A 161 -13.85 1.42 -15.05
N ARG A 162 -13.15 2.56 -15.13
CA ARG A 162 -11.79 2.62 -15.69
C ARG A 162 -10.84 1.80 -14.83
N TRP A 163 -10.84 2.08 -13.53
CA TRP A 163 -9.95 1.43 -12.56
C TRP A 163 -10.13 -0.09 -12.50
N LEU A 164 -11.38 -0.59 -12.48
CA LEU A 164 -11.65 -2.04 -12.57
C LEU A 164 -11.20 -2.62 -13.91
N GLY A 165 -11.33 -1.87 -15.00
CA GLY A 165 -10.87 -2.27 -16.34
C GLY A 165 -9.35 -2.43 -16.42
N GLU A 166 -8.58 -1.54 -15.78
CA GLU A 166 -7.12 -1.66 -15.72
C GLU A 166 -6.67 -2.89 -14.93
N HIS A 167 -7.30 -3.16 -13.79
CA HIS A 167 -7.04 -4.39 -13.05
C HIS A 167 -7.40 -5.64 -13.87
N GLN A 168 -8.53 -5.63 -14.57
CA GLN A 168 -8.92 -6.73 -15.45
C GLN A 168 -7.88 -6.95 -16.56
N ALA A 169 -7.38 -5.87 -17.18
CA ALA A 169 -6.35 -5.95 -18.21
C ALA A 169 -5.04 -6.55 -17.67
N ASN A 170 -4.60 -6.13 -16.48
CA ASN A 170 -3.43 -6.69 -15.83
C ASN A 170 -3.59 -8.18 -15.51
N MET A 171 -4.75 -8.59 -15.00
CA MET A 171 -5.07 -9.99 -14.73
C MET A 171 -5.11 -10.84 -16.01
N ALA A 172 -5.65 -10.29 -17.10
CA ALA A 172 -5.65 -10.96 -18.40
C ALA A 172 -4.23 -11.14 -18.95
N ALA A 173 -3.36 -10.13 -18.80
CA ALA A 173 -1.95 -10.26 -19.14
C ALA A 173 -1.24 -11.30 -18.25
N GLY A 174 -1.59 -11.37 -16.96
CA GLY A 174 -1.13 -12.41 -16.03
C GLY A 174 -1.50 -13.81 -16.48
N LEU A 175 -2.77 -14.04 -16.84
CA LEU A 175 -3.24 -15.31 -17.40
C LEU A 175 -2.43 -15.71 -18.64
N ALA A 176 -2.27 -14.80 -19.60
CA ALA A 176 -1.53 -15.06 -20.83
C ALA A 176 -0.05 -15.38 -20.58
N ALA A 177 0.54 -14.81 -19.52
CA ALA A 177 1.92 -15.04 -19.12
C ALA A 177 2.11 -16.25 -18.18
N GLY A 178 1.04 -16.94 -17.77
CA GLY A 178 1.11 -17.99 -16.74
C GLY A 178 1.41 -17.47 -15.33
N ARG A 179 1.17 -16.17 -15.08
CA ARG A 179 1.33 -15.50 -13.79
C ARG A 179 -0.03 -15.31 -13.13
N THR A 180 -0.50 -16.34 -12.45
CA THR A 180 -1.74 -16.28 -11.67
C THR A 180 -1.50 -16.79 -10.26
N LEU A 181 -2.46 -16.51 -9.38
CA LEU A 181 -2.57 -17.22 -8.11
C LEU A 181 -2.94 -18.70 -8.35
N PRO A 182 -2.63 -19.61 -7.39
CA PRO A 182 -3.14 -20.98 -7.40
C PRO A 182 -4.67 -21.02 -7.40
N LYS A 183 -5.27 -21.86 -8.24
CA LYS A 183 -6.72 -22.07 -8.32
C LYS A 183 -7.34 -22.42 -6.96
N ILE A 184 -6.63 -23.21 -6.15
CA ILE A 184 -7.10 -23.69 -4.85
C ILE A 184 -7.38 -22.54 -3.86
N ILE A 185 -6.60 -21.45 -3.90
CA ILE A 185 -6.81 -20.33 -2.97
C ILE A 185 -7.87 -19.33 -3.46
N LEU A 186 -8.22 -19.41 -4.74
CA LEU A 186 -9.20 -18.52 -5.38
C LEU A 186 -10.65 -19.01 -5.24
N THR A 187 -10.85 -20.27 -4.87
CA THR A 187 -12.19 -20.85 -4.74
C THR A 187 -13.01 -20.09 -3.70
N GLY A 188 -14.15 -19.52 -4.11
CA GLY A 188 -15.05 -18.73 -3.26
C GLY A 188 -14.57 -17.29 -2.96
N ARG A 189 -13.47 -16.83 -3.59
CA ARG A 189 -12.91 -15.48 -3.37
C ARG A 189 -13.61 -14.39 -4.18
N ASP A 190 -14.54 -14.75 -5.04
CA ASP A 190 -15.43 -13.83 -5.77
C ASP A 190 -16.54 -13.24 -4.89
N GLY A 191 -16.73 -13.74 -3.66
CA GLY A 191 -17.83 -13.34 -2.77
C GLY A 191 -18.05 -11.82 -2.62
N PRO A 192 -17.03 -11.00 -2.27
CA PRO A 192 -17.20 -9.55 -2.17
C PRO A 192 -17.58 -8.90 -3.50
N LEU A 193 -17.00 -9.36 -4.61
CA LEU A 193 -17.32 -8.86 -5.94
C LEU A 193 -18.77 -9.20 -6.33
N ARG A 194 -19.18 -10.45 -6.05
CA ARG A 194 -20.52 -10.97 -6.28
C ARG A 194 -21.59 -10.21 -5.52
N SER A 195 -21.35 -9.89 -4.23
CA SER A 195 -22.32 -9.18 -3.40
C SER A 195 -22.66 -7.79 -3.91
N GLU A 196 -21.76 -7.14 -4.66
CA GLU A 196 -22.04 -5.88 -5.34
C GLU A 196 -22.64 -6.11 -6.73
N ALA A 197 -22.04 -6.99 -7.55
CA ALA A 197 -22.45 -7.22 -8.93
C ALA A 197 -23.92 -7.69 -9.06
N GLU A 198 -24.43 -8.44 -8.09
CA GLU A 198 -25.79 -8.98 -8.12
C GLU A 198 -26.88 -7.99 -7.69
N LEU A 199 -26.51 -6.85 -7.09
CA LEU A 199 -27.45 -5.82 -6.65
C LEU A 199 -28.28 -5.27 -7.82
N LYS A 200 -29.56 -5.02 -7.54
CA LYS A 200 -30.49 -4.35 -8.46
C LYS A 200 -30.75 -2.91 -8.05
N ASP A 201 -30.79 -2.66 -6.75
CA ASP A 201 -30.93 -1.32 -6.17
C ASP A 201 -29.53 -0.71 -5.95
N PRO A 202 -29.19 0.41 -6.63
CA PRO A 202 -27.90 1.07 -6.43
C PRO A 202 -27.74 1.65 -5.02
N THR A 203 -28.82 1.92 -4.29
CA THR A 203 -28.75 2.50 -2.93
C THR A 203 -28.40 1.46 -1.85
N ALA A 204 -28.51 0.17 -2.19
CA ALA A 204 -28.07 -0.94 -1.34
C ALA A 204 -26.55 -1.17 -1.39
N SER A 205 -25.88 -0.66 -2.43
CA SER A 205 -24.44 -0.80 -2.64
C SER A 205 -23.61 -0.17 -1.53
N VAL A 206 -22.45 -0.77 -1.21
CA VAL A 206 -21.49 -0.16 -0.28
C VAL A 206 -20.96 1.17 -0.79
N PHE A 207 -20.94 1.39 -2.11
CA PHE A 207 -20.57 2.65 -2.75
C PHE A 207 -21.58 3.78 -2.52
N TYR A 208 -22.80 3.44 -2.07
CA TYR A 208 -23.79 4.44 -1.69
C TYR A 208 -23.74 4.81 -0.20
N ALA A 209 -23.04 4.01 0.63
CA ALA A 209 -23.06 4.17 2.07
C ALA A 209 -22.65 5.58 2.56
N PRO A 210 -21.61 6.24 2.01
CA PRO A 210 -21.23 7.59 2.44
C PRO A 210 -22.30 8.66 2.16
N LEU A 211 -23.18 8.44 1.18
CA LEU A 211 -24.23 9.40 0.79
C LEU A 211 -25.47 9.33 1.69
N ARG A 212 -25.56 8.31 2.55
CA ARG A 212 -26.66 8.19 3.52
C ARG A 212 -26.60 9.31 4.56
N THR A 213 -25.38 9.73 4.91
CA THR A 213 -25.14 10.82 5.85
C THR A 213 -24.28 11.88 5.17
N LEU A 214 -24.92 12.98 4.77
CA LEU A 214 -24.26 14.15 4.19
C LEU A 214 -24.18 15.27 5.24
N PRO A 215 -23.21 16.19 5.13
CA PRO A 215 -23.00 17.19 6.16
C PRO A 215 -24.08 18.27 6.06
N ASP A 216 -24.50 18.79 7.22
CA ASP A 216 -25.53 19.84 7.31
C ASP A 216 -25.12 21.16 6.63
N ALA A 217 -23.82 21.32 6.33
CA ALA A 217 -23.30 22.45 5.55
C ALA A 217 -23.81 22.47 4.10
N LEU A 218 -24.28 21.33 3.55
CA LEU A 218 -24.97 21.29 2.26
C LEU A 218 -26.46 21.53 2.48
N ASP A 219 -27.06 22.42 1.69
CA ASP A 219 -28.51 22.57 1.68
C ASP A 219 -29.22 21.29 1.18
N GLN A 220 -30.52 21.18 1.45
CA GLN A 220 -31.30 19.99 1.12
C GLN A 220 -31.32 19.69 -0.38
N SER A 221 -31.28 20.72 -1.24
CA SER A 221 -31.27 20.55 -2.69
C SER A 221 -29.95 19.96 -3.16
N ALA A 222 -28.82 20.45 -2.64
CA ALA A 222 -27.49 19.94 -2.94
C ALA A 222 -27.32 18.50 -2.43
N GLN A 223 -27.81 18.20 -1.22
CA GLN A 223 -27.79 16.83 -0.69
C GLN A 223 -28.60 15.86 -1.57
N GLN A 224 -29.79 16.28 -2.00
CA GLN A 224 -30.64 15.46 -2.85
C GLN A 224 -30.00 15.23 -4.23
N ALA A 225 -29.46 16.28 -4.84
CA ALA A 225 -28.75 16.18 -6.12
C ALA A 225 -27.53 15.24 -6.04
N ALA A 226 -26.77 15.28 -4.94
CA ALA A 226 -25.64 14.38 -4.72
C ALA A 226 -26.08 12.91 -4.62
N ARG A 227 -27.16 12.63 -3.87
CA ARG A 227 -27.74 11.28 -3.74
C ARG A 227 -28.25 10.74 -5.07
N GLU A 228 -28.99 11.53 -5.83
CA GLU A 228 -29.50 11.16 -7.15
C GLU A 228 -28.37 10.87 -8.14
N ARG A 229 -27.35 11.75 -8.17
CA ARG A 229 -26.17 11.55 -9.01
C ARG A 229 -25.41 10.29 -8.62
N ALA A 230 -25.21 10.04 -7.32
CA ALA A 230 -24.55 8.81 -6.84
C ALA A 230 -25.34 7.55 -7.24
N ALA A 231 -26.65 7.52 -7.00
CA ALA A 231 -27.49 6.39 -7.36
C ALA A 231 -27.43 6.10 -8.87
N LYS A 232 -27.43 7.15 -9.69
CA LYS A 232 -27.26 7.03 -11.15
C LYS A 232 -25.89 6.47 -11.53
N LEU A 233 -24.80 7.06 -11.02
CA LEU A 233 -23.44 6.58 -11.28
C LEU A 233 -23.28 5.11 -10.88
N ILE A 234 -23.79 4.73 -9.71
CA ILE A 234 -23.69 3.37 -9.20
C ILE A 234 -24.48 2.41 -10.09
N GLY A 235 -25.74 2.72 -10.37
CA GLY A 235 -26.63 1.85 -11.15
C GLY A 235 -26.21 1.70 -12.61
N GLU A 236 -25.77 2.78 -13.25
CA GLU A 236 -25.46 2.82 -14.68
C GLU A 236 -24.00 2.49 -15.00
N GLN A 237 -23.06 2.66 -14.06
CA GLN A 237 -21.63 2.52 -14.33
C GLN A 237 -20.94 1.54 -13.39
N VAL A 238 -21.04 1.74 -12.07
CA VAL A 238 -20.29 0.93 -11.07
C VAL A 238 -20.77 -0.52 -11.08
N LEU A 239 -22.08 -0.77 -10.87
CA LEU A 239 -22.60 -2.14 -10.83
C LEU A 239 -22.39 -2.89 -12.15
N PRO A 240 -22.60 -2.29 -13.35
CA PRO A 240 -22.22 -2.93 -14.61
C PRO A 240 -20.72 -3.25 -14.73
N ALA A 241 -19.82 -2.40 -14.21
CA ALA A 241 -18.39 -2.69 -14.21
C ALA A 241 -18.05 -3.87 -13.27
N GLN A 242 -18.66 -3.92 -12.08
CA GLN A 242 -18.53 -5.07 -11.17
C GLN A 242 -19.01 -6.38 -11.82
N ARG A 243 -20.12 -6.34 -12.56
CA ARG A 243 -20.64 -7.52 -13.30
C ARG A 243 -19.69 -7.97 -14.41
N ARG A 244 -19.09 -7.05 -15.17
CA ARG A 244 -18.08 -7.40 -16.19
C ARG A 244 -16.86 -8.06 -15.57
N LEU A 245 -16.35 -7.50 -14.48
CA LEU A 245 -15.22 -8.07 -13.75
C LEU A 245 -15.58 -9.45 -13.16
N LEU A 246 -16.79 -9.61 -12.63
CA LEU A 246 -17.25 -10.89 -12.09
C LEU A 246 -17.31 -11.97 -13.17
N ALA A 247 -17.86 -11.62 -14.35
CA ALA A 247 -17.90 -12.53 -15.50
C ALA A 247 -16.49 -12.94 -15.91
N PHE A 248 -15.57 -11.99 -16.10
CA PHE A 248 -14.17 -12.29 -16.39
C PHE A 248 -13.53 -13.18 -15.32
N LEU A 249 -13.76 -12.88 -14.04
CA LEU A 249 -13.19 -13.65 -12.94
C LEU A 249 -13.67 -15.09 -12.98
N VAL A 250 -14.97 -15.31 -13.12
CA VAL A 250 -15.60 -16.65 -13.06
C VAL A 250 -15.38 -17.45 -14.34
N ASP A 251 -15.50 -16.81 -15.50
CA ASP A 251 -15.55 -17.50 -16.78
C ASP A 251 -14.15 -17.65 -17.41
N GLU A 252 -13.18 -16.79 -17.07
CA GLU A 252 -11.85 -16.78 -17.69
C GLU A 252 -10.71 -16.95 -16.67
N TYR A 253 -10.66 -16.11 -15.63
CA TYR A 253 -9.51 -16.10 -14.71
C TYR A 253 -9.46 -17.33 -13.79
N LEU A 254 -10.57 -17.70 -13.15
CA LEU A 254 -10.61 -18.87 -12.26
C LEU A 254 -10.33 -20.19 -13.01
N PRO A 255 -10.92 -20.46 -14.20
CA PRO A 255 -10.60 -21.67 -14.96
C PRO A 255 -9.17 -21.68 -15.50
N GLY A 256 -8.66 -20.51 -15.92
CA GLY A 256 -7.32 -20.35 -16.47
C GLY A 256 -6.19 -20.23 -15.43
N ALA A 257 -6.53 -20.07 -14.15
CA ALA A 257 -5.54 -20.00 -13.08
C ALA A 257 -4.77 -21.32 -12.93
N ARG A 258 -3.48 -21.22 -12.60
CA ARG A 258 -2.57 -22.34 -12.40
C ARG A 258 -3.05 -23.31 -11.32
N ASP A 259 -2.87 -24.60 -11.56
CA ASP A 259 -3.13 -25.66 -10.57
C ASP A 259 -1.96 -25.84 -9.60
N SER A 260 -0.76 -25.40 -10.00
CA SER A 260 0.43 -25.39 -9.15
C SER A 260 0.24 -24.51 -7.92
N ILE A 261 0.97 -24.82 -6.84
CA ILE A 261 0.81 -24.12 -5.54
C ILE A 261 2.04 -23.28 -5.19
N GLY A 262 3.24 -23.70 -5.62
CA GLY A 262 4.48 -23.00 -5.29
C GLY A 262 4.62 -21.70 -6.07
N ALA A 263 5.13 -20.65 -5.45
CA ALA A 263 5.50 -19.42 -6.17
C ALA A 263 6.72 -19.65 -7.09
N SER A 264 7.56 -20.65 -6.78
CA SER A 264 8.65 -21.14 -7.63
C SER A 264 8.18 -21.64 -9.00
N GLU A 265 6.90 -21.99 -9.14
CA GLU A 265 6.30 -22.48 -10.38
C GLU A 265 5.75 -21.34 -11.27
N LEU A 266 5.88 -20.08 -10.83
CA LEU A 266 5.65 -18.92 -11.69
C LEU A 266 6.80 -18.81 -12.73
N PRO A 267 6.57 -18.11 -13.85
CA PRO A 267 7.69 -17.65 -14.67
C PRO A 267 8.63 -16.80 -13.81
N ASP A 268 9.93 -17.10 -13.82
CA ASP A 268 10.93 -16.49 -12.92
C ASP A 268 10.63 -16.70 -11.42
N GLY A 269 9.97 -17.81 -11.06
CA GLY A 269 9.47 -18.07 -9.71
C GLY A 269 10.53 -18.04 -8.60
N ASP A 270 11.76 -18.47 -8.88
CA ASP A 270 12.87 -18.37 -7.90
C ASP A 270 13.21 -16.91 -7.58
N ALA A 271 13.26 -16.05 -8.61
CA ALA A 271 13.51 -14.62 -8.42
C ALA A 271 12.33 -13.94 -7.72
N TYR A 272 11.10 -14.31 -8.08
CA TYR A 272 9.88 -13.86 -7.41
C TYR A 272 9.89 -14.24 -5.92
N TYR A 273 10.18 -15.49 -5.58
CA TYR A 273 10.19 -15.96 -4.21
C TYR A 273 11.31 -15.31 -3.38
N ARG A 274 12.50 -15.10 -3.98
CA ARG A 274 13.58 -14.32 -3.35
C ARG A 274 13.17 -12.86 -3.09
N ALA A 275 12.43 -12.23 -4.00
CA ALA A 275 11.90 -10.88 -3.78
C ALA A 275 10.89 -10.86 -2.62
N GLN A 276 10.00 -11.85 -2.52
CA GLN A 276 9.06 -11.95 -1.40
C GLN A 276 9.76 -12.20 -0.06
N ILE A 277 10.84 -12.99 -0.02
CA ILE A 277 11.66 -13.16 1.19
C ILE A 277 12.24 -11.82 1.62
N ARG A 278 12.83 -11.05 0.69
CA ARG A 278 13.34 -9.71 1.03
C ARG A 278 12.24 -8.82 1.59
N GLU A 279 11.07 -8.77 0.94
CA GLU A 279 9.95 -7.93 1.37
C GLU A 279 9.44 -8.27 2.78
N PHE A 280 9.28 -9.56 3.11
CA PHE A 280 8.62 -9.96 4.35
C PHE A 280 9.58 -10.34 5.49
N VAL A 281 10.77 -10.84 5.18
CA VAL A 281 11.78 -11.27 6.17
C VAL A 281 12.82 -10.17 6.44
N THR A 282 12.90 -9.17 5.55
CA THR A 282 13.84 -8.03 5.62
C THR A 282 15.31 -8.43 5.75
N GLN A 283 15.63 -9.66 5.35
CA GLN A 283 16.99 -10.24 5.32
C GLN A 283 17.24 -10.93 3.99
N ASP A 284 18.51 -10.98 3.57
CA ASP A 284 18.94 -11.70 2.37
C ASP A 284 19.24 -13.17 2.66
N LEU A 285 18.24 -13.89 3.16
CA LEU A 285 18.33 -15.32 3.42
C LEU A 285 17.84 -16.11 2.19
N SER A 286 18.43 -17.28 1.97
CA SER A 286 17.90 -18.24 1.00
C SER A 286 16.66 -18.97 1.55
N PRO A 287 15.79 -19.46 0.64
CA PRO A 287 14.69 -20.35 1.01
C PRO A 287 15.13 -21.54 1.87
N GLU A 288 16.29 -22.13 1.56
CA GLU A 288 16.84 -23.28 2.26
C GLU A 288 17.25 -22.92 3.69
N GLU A 289 17.95 -21.79 3.88
CA GLU A 289 18.33 -21.31 5.22
C GLU A 289 17.08 -21.08 6.09
N ILE A 290 16.07 -20.42 5.54
CA ILE A 290 14.80 -20.19 6.25
C ILE A 290 14.12 -21.53 6.59
N HIS A 291 14.11 -22.48 5.66
CA HIS A 291 13.50 -23.79 5.89
C HIS A 291 14.21 -24.56 7.00
N GLN A 292 15.55 -24.59 6.98
CA GLN A 292 16.33 -25.28 8.01
C GLN A 292 16.18 -24.64 9.39
N THR A 293 16.17 -23.30 9.47
CA THR A 293 15.83 -22.59 10.71
C THR A 293 14.44 -22.95 11.21
N GLY A 294 13.44 -23.03 10.32
CA GLY A 294 12.10 -23.45 10.68
C GLY A 294 12.05 -24.87 11.26
N LEU A 295 12.74 -25.83 10.63
CA LEU A 295 12.83 -27.20 11.12
C LEU A 295 13.50 -27.28 12.50
N SER A 296 14.59 -26.54 12.71
CA SER A 296 15.28 -26.53 14.01
C SER A 296 14.41 -25.91 15.10
N GLU A 297 13.71 -24.82 14.81
CA GLU A 297 12.83 -24.16 15.78
C GLU A 297 11.59 -25.00 16.12
N VAL A 298 10.99 -25.68 15.14
CA VAL A 298 9.89 -26.62 15.40
C VAL A 298 10.34 -27.75 16.33
N ALA A 299 11.52 -28.32 16.09
CA ALA A 299 12.06 -29.37 16.95
C ALA A 299 12.35 -28.86 18.38
N ARG A 300 12.98 -27.69 18.51
CA ARG A 300 13.29 -27.06 19.80
C ARG A 300 12.02 -26.76 20.61
N ILE A 301 11.06 -26.06 20.01
CA ILE A 301 9.79 -25.69 20.66
C ILE A 301 9.00 -26.94 21.07
N ARG A 302 8.97 -27.96 20.20
CA ARG A 302 8.30 -29.23 20.53
C ARG A 302 8.92 -29.90 21.75
N ALA A 303 10.25 -29.93 21.85
CA ALA A 303 10.94 -30.50 23.00
C ALA A 303 10.65 -29.72 24.30
N GLU A 304 10.61 -28.39 24.25
CA GLU A 304 10.24 -27.54 25.39
C GLU A 304 8.80 -27.79 25.84
N MET A 305 7.86 -27.92 24.89
CA MET A 305 6.47 -28.26 25.22
C MET A 305 6.36 -29.66 25.87
N GLU A 306 7.10 -30.66 25.38
CA GLU A 306 7.12 -31.99 25.99
C GLU A 306 7.67 -31.98 27.42
N GLN A 307 8.68 -31.14 27.71
CA GLN A 307 9.18 -30.95 29.07
C GLN A 307 8.11 -30.38 29.99
N ILE A 308 7.39 -29.33 29.55
CA ILE A 308 6.31 -28.73 30.33
C ILE A 308 5.18 -29.74 30.58
N ILE A 309 4.79 -30.54 29.58
CA ILE A 309 3.76 -31.58 29.74
C ILE A 309 4.17 -32.60 30.81
N ALA A 310 5.44 -32.99 30.83
CA ALA A 310 5.98 -33.90 31.84
C ALA A 310 5.99 -33.27 33.24
N GLU A 311 6.39 -31.99 33.36
CA GLU A 311 6.38 -31.24 34.63
C GLU A 311 4.97 -31.07 35.21
N LEU A 312 3.96 -30.93 34.35
CA LEU A 312 2.56 -30.86 34.75
C LEU A 312 1.96 -32.23 35.11
N GLU A 313 2.74 -33.30 34.98
CA GLU A 313 2.31 -34.69 35.21
C GLU A 313 1.01 -35.03 34.44
N PHE A 314 0.86 -34.46 33.24
CA PHE A 314 -0.35 -34.64 32.44
C PHE A 314 -0.45 -36.09 31.92
N ASP A 315 -1.58 -36.73 32.19
CA ASP A 315 -1.85 -38.10 31.75
C ASP A 315 -2.33 -38.11 30.28
N GLY A 316 -1.41 -38.36 29.35
CA GLY A 316 -1.71 -38.48 27.93
C GLY A 316 -0.52 -38.11 27.04
N ASP A 317 -0.71 -38.25 25.73
CA ASP A 317 0.28 -37.82 24.75
C ASP A 317 0.12 -36.32 24.40
N PHE A 318 1.04 -35.82 23.59
CA PHE A 318 1.04 -34.44 23.13
C PHE A 318 -0.29 -34.02 22.46
N ALA A 319 -0.90 -34.92 21.68
CA ALA A 319 -2.17 -34.64 21.00
C ALA A 319 -3.33 -34.54 22.00
N ALA A 320 -3.35 -35.39 23.02
CA ALA A 320 -4.28 -35.31 24.13
C ALA A 320 -4.12 -34.01 24.92
N PHE A 321 -2.88 -33.57 25.18
CA PHE A 321 -2.62 -32.29 25.84
C PHE A 321 -3.12 -31.10 25.02
N LEU A 322 -2.86 -31.06 23.70
CA LEU A 322 -3.41 -30.02 22.82
C LEU A 322 -4.94 -30.03 22.77
N LYS A 323 -5.56 -31.21 22.82
CA LYS A 323 -7.02 -31.34 22.90
C LYS A 323 -7.54 -30.80 24.22
N PHE A 324 -6.90 -31.13 25.34
CA PHE A 324 -7.24 -30.60 26.66
C PHE A 324 -7.21 -29.07 26.66
N LEU A 325 -6.12 -28.44 26.21
CA LEU A 325 -6.03 -26.97 26.11
C LEU A 325 -7.13 -26.33 25.24
N ARG A 326 -7.57 -27.02 24.17
CA ARG A 326 -8.60 -26.53 23.24
C ARG A 326 -10.05 -26.83 23.65
N THR A 327 -10.27 -27.63 24.68
CA THR A 327 -11.62 -28.11 24.99
C THR A 327 -12.00 -28.00 26.44
N ASP A 328 -11.04 -27.91 27.36
CA ASP A 328 -11.35 -27.78 28.77
C ASP A 328 -11.98 -26.40 29.04
N PRO A 329 -13.21 -26.34 29.59
CA PRO A 329 -13.90 -25.09 29.85
C PRO A 329 -13.11 -24.10 30.71
N GLN A 330 -12.14 -24.56 31.51
CA GLN A 330 -11.32 -23.67 32.34
C GLN A 330 -10.50 -22.66 31.54
N PHE A 331 -10.20 -22.94 30.26
CA PHE A 331 -9.47 -22.05 29.37
C PHE A 331 -10.38 -21.12 28.56
N TYR A 332 -11.70 -21.21 28.74
CA TYR A 332 -12.68 -20.46 27.98
C TYR A 332 -13.48 -19.50 28.88
N PRO A 333 -13.34 -18.17 28.68
CA PRO A 333 -14.14 -17.21 29.40
C PRO A 333 -15.62 -17.34 28.99
N THR A 334 -16.51 -17.28 29.97
CA THR A 334 -17.97 -17.36 29.79
C THR A 334 -18.63 -16.00 29.58
N THR A 335 -17.89 -14.93 29.85
CA THR A 335 -18.36 -13.55 29.67
C THR A 335 -17.26 -12.69 29.05
N PRO A 336 -17.60 -11.61 28.33
CA PRO A 336 -16.60 -10.68 27.81
C PRO A 336 -15.72 -10.03 28.88
N TYR A 337 -16.19 -9.94 30.14
CA TYR A 337 -15.41 -9.38 31.25
C TYR A 337 -14.32 -10.33 31.79
N GLN A 338 -14.31 -11.58 31.33
CA GLN A 338 -13.30 -12.59 31.69
C GLN A 338 -12.21 -12.77 30.62
N LEU A 339 -12.35 -12.11 29.46
CA LEU A 339 -11.28 -11.93 28.48
C LEU A 339 -10.36 -10.80 28.94
#